data_AF-A0A9D9SDW0-F1
#
_entry.id   AF-A0A9D9SDW0-F1
#
_cell.length_a   1.000
_cell.length_b   1.000
_cell.length_c   1.000
_cell.angle_alpha   90.00
_cell.angle_beta   90.00
_cell.angle_gamma   90.00
#
_symmetry.space_group_name_H-M   'P 1'
#
loop_
_entity.id
_entity.type
_entity.pdbx_description
1 polymer ?
#
loop_
_entity_poly.entity_id
_entity_poly.type
_entity_poly.pdbx_seq_one_letter_code
_entity_poly.pdbx_strand_id
1 'polypeptide(L)'
;MRFVVIISGILGFFTLLFIYMRVTTSYFRNKNRFGNSKLVSVLLGLDDESVERLLQIYKLEFGPGPARYARRTYQKWKSGKVQPAQQTYERFLVHLPSVMSYDMKCDILRHFMKEYSAKDDYHISVTIDDWEEKLTPLVNQIIEKAYTAELPIEIERKLRWLGDGDMQAAQKLLRASQAAEGKLAVSMLQDEFANIGSLFAAEGLRPKVRHELKFPYGTIKLDIKRR
;
A
#
# COMPACT_ATOMS: atom_id res chain seq x y z
N MET A 1 -20.58 -38.77 48.20
CA MET A 1 -20.80 -38.00 46.96
C MET A 1 -20.86 -36.52 47.29
N ARG A 2 -19.86 -35.73 46.87
CA ARG A 2 -19.89 -34.25 46.91
C ARG A 2 -19.40 -33.76 45.55
N PHE A 3 -20.27 -33.05 44.83
CA PHE A 3 -19.96 -32.43 43.54
C PHE A 3 -19.09 -31.20 43.75
N VAL A 4 -17.95 -31.14 43.06
CA VAL A 4 -17.14 -29.93 42.86
C VAL A 4 -17.57 -29.33 41.53
N VAL A 5 -18.15 -28.13 41.55
CA VAL A 5 -18.46 -27.35 40.35
C VAL A 5 -17.27 -26.44 40.08
N ILE A 6 -16.58 -26.67 38.97
CA ILE A 6 -15.49 -25.84 38.47
C ILE A 6 -16.12 -24.65 37.70
N ILE A 7 -16.08 -23.45 38.28
CA ILE A 7 -16.33 -22.19 37.55
C ILE A 7 -14.96 -21.54 37.33
N SER A 8 -14.30 -21.89 36.24
CA SER A 8 -13.04 -21.26 35.82
C SER A 8 -12.94 -21.13 34.31
N GLY A 9 -13.93 -20.47 33.69
CA GLY A 9 -13.99 -20.33 32.22
C GLY A 9 -14.20 -18.92 31.69
N ILE A 10 -14.54 -17.92 32.51
CA ILE A 10 -15.04 -16.62 32.00
C ILE A 10 -14.06 -15.45 32.22
N LEU A 11 -13.08 -15.57 33.12
CA LEU A 11 -12.14 -14.46 33.40
C LEU A 11 -11.02 -14.28 32.35
N GLY A 12 -10.71 -15.29 31.54
CA GLY A 12 -9.62 -15.23 30.54
C GLY A 12 -9.99 -14.46 29.26
N PHE A 13 -11.27 -14.40 28.90
CA PHE A 13 -11.71 -13.77 27.66
C PHE A 13 -11.79 -12.24 27.79
N PHE A 14 -12.18 -11.74 28.99
CA PHE A 14 -12.27 -10.31 29.25
C PHE A 14 -10.90 -9.62 29.38
N THR A 15 -9.87 -10.33 29.87
CA THR A 15 -8.52 -9.76 29.99
C THR A 15 -7.80 -9.67 28.64
N LEU A 16 -8.00 -10.64 27.74
CA LEU A 16 -7.50 -10.57 26.36
C LEU A 16 -8.14 -9.43 25.56
N LEU A 17 -9.47 -9.23 25.71
CA LEU A 17 -10.17 -8.11 25.06
C LEU A 17 -9.67 -6.75 25.59
N PHE A 18 -9.40 -6.64 26.89
CA PHE A 18 -8.89 -5.41 27.50
C PHE A 18 -7.44 -5.10 27.12
N ILE A 19 -6.58 -6.11 26.96
CA ILE A 19 -5.21 -5.92 26.47
C ILE A 19 -5.22 -5.50 25.00
N TYR A 20 -6.09 -6.11 24.17
CA TYR A 20 -6.27 -5.71 22.77
C TYR A 20 -6.80 -4.26 22.65
N MET A 21 -7.78 -3.87 23.48
CA MET A 21 -8.32 -2.50 23.50
C MET A 21 -7.35 -1.43 24.03
N ARG A 22 -6.53 -1.73 25.05
CA ARG A 22 -5.55 -0.76 25.58
C ARG A 22 -4.38 -0.53 24.64
N VAL A 23 -4.00 -1.56 23.88
CA VAL A 23 -2.99 -1.42 22.83
C VAL A 23 -3.55 -0.54 21.71
N THR A 24 -4.75 -0.77 21.18
CA THR A 24 -5.26 0.01 20.03
C THR A 24 -5.54 1.50 20.32
N THR A 25 -5.97 1.87 21.53
CA THR A 25 -6.28 3.28 21.87
C THR A 25 -5.04 4.19 21.97
N SER A 26 -3.85 3.63 22.20
CA SER A 26 -2.59 4.38 22.22
C SER A 26 -2.00 4.63 20.82
N TYR A 27 -2.47 3.95 19.77
CA TYR A 27 -1.76 3.84 18.49
C TYR A 27 -2.07 4.97 17.50
N PHE A 28 -3.20 5.68 17.68
CA PHE A 28 -3.68 6.70 16.73
C PHE A 28 -3.47 8.16 17.18
N ARG A 29 -2.74 8.40 18.28
CA ARG A 29 -2.61 9.73 18.89
C ARG A 29 -1.74 10.73 18.08
N ASN A 30 -1.11 10.34 16.97
CA ASN A 30 -0.26 11.25 16.19
C ASN A 30 -0.97 11.81 14.95
N LYS A 31 -1.34 13.09 15.05
CA LYS A 31 -2.11 13.90 14.09
C LYS A 31 -1.35 14.10 12.76
N ASN A 32 -2.04 13.90 11.64
CA ASN A 32 -1.81 14.54 10.33
C ASN A 32 -0.72 14.03 9.35
N ARG A 33 -0.29 12.77 9.37
CA ARG A 33 0.57 12.23 8.27
C ARG A 33 0.13 10.90 7.66
N PHE A 34 -1.14 10.56 7.83
CA PHE A 34 -1.70 9.37 7.19
C PHE A 34 -2.38 9.74 5.90
N GLY A 35 -2.10 8.96 4.85
CA GLY A 35 -2.93 8.78 3.66
C GLY A 35 -4.31 8.21 4.02
N ASN A 36 -5.02 8.89 4.93
CA ASN A 36 -6.40 8.60 5.29
C ASN A 36 -7.27 8.57 4.03
N SER A 37 -6.92 9.30 2.97
CA SER A 37 -7.60 9.18 1.68
C SER A 37 -7.64 7.75 1.15
N LYS A 38 -6.55 6.97 1.21
CA LYS A 38 -6.54 5.61 0.64
C LYS A 38 -7.34 4.63 1.47
N LEU A 39 -7.11 4.57 2.78
CA LEU A 39 -7.87 3.69 3.66
C LEU A 39 -9.36 4.10 3.73
N VAL A 40 -9.68 5.40 3.68
CA VAL A 40 -11.06 5.91 3.54
C VAL A 40 -11.64 5.42 2.22
N SER A 41 -10.90 5.54 1.11
CA SER A 41 -11.40 5.11 -0.20
C SER A 41 -11.73 3.62 -0.22
N VAL A 42 -10.94 2.80 0.48
CA VAL A 42 -11.22 1.37 0.62
C VAL A 42 -12.47 1.15 1.46
N LEU A 43 -12.56 1.78 2.63
CA LEU A 43 -13.76 1.69 3.48
C LEU A 43 -15.04 2.09 2.74
N LEU A 44 -15.00 3.17 1.95
CA LEU A 44 -16.14 3.70 1.19
C LEU A 44 -16.39 2.93 -0.11
N GLY A 45 -15.41 2.18 -0.58
CA GLY A 45 -15.45 1.34 -1.79
C GLY A 45 -15.83 -0.11 -1.53
N LEU A 46 -16.04 -0.52 -0.28
CA LEU A 46 -16.53 -1.86 0.06
C LEU A 46 -17.90 -2.12 -0.60
N ASP A 47 -18.10 -3.37 -1.00
CA ASP A 47 -19.40 -3.89 -1.42
C ASP A 47 -20.36 -3.99 -0.21
N ASP A 48 -21.66 -4.08 -0.49
CA ASP A 48 -22.70 -4.03 0.55
C ASP A 48 -22.59 -5.19 1.56
N GLU A 49 -22.14 -6.38 1.13
CA GLU A 49 -21.95 -7.53 2.02
C GLU A 49 -20.78 -7.29 2.98
N SER A 50 -19.65 -6.81 2.46
CA SER A 50 -18.46 -6.47 3.24
C SER A 50 -18.73 -5.31 4.22
N VAL A 51 -19.51 -4.30 3.80
CA VAL A 51 -19.96 -3.22 4.70
C VAL A 51 -20.84 -3.77 5.82
N GLU A 52 -21.78 -4.65 5.52
CA GLU A 52 -22.68 -5.21 6.53
C GLU A 52 -21.90 -6.09 7.52
N ARG A 53 -20.98 -6.93 7.05
CA ARG A 53 -20.06 -7.70 7.91
C ARG A 53 -19.25 -6.78 8.82
N LEU A 54 -18.71 -5.69 8.28
CA LEU A 54 -17.93 -4.72 9.06
C LEU A 54 -18.79 -4.03 10.13
N LEU A 55 -20.02 -3.66 9.78
CA LEU A 55 -20.98 -3.05 10.72
C LEU A 55 -21.41 -4.03 11.81
N GLN A 56 -21.49 -5.33 11.52
CA GLN A 56 -21.76 -6.36 12.53
C GLN A 56 -20.62 -6.48 13.52
N ILE A 57 -19.37 -6.55 13.05
CA ILE A 57 -18.18 -6.54 13.92
C ILE A 57 -18.15 -5.27 14.77
N TYR A 58 -18.37 -4.12 14.14
CA TYR A 58 -18.43 -2.83 14.82
C TYR A 58 -19.54 -2.77 15.89
N LYS A 59 -20.71 -3.39 15.63
CA LYS A 59 -21.81 -3.49 16.59
C LYS A 59 -21.45 -4.36 17.79
N LEU A 60 -20.76 -5.48 17.56
CA LEU A 60 -20.32 -6.38 18.62
C LEU A 60 -19.34 -5.67 19.57
N GLU A 61 -18.44 -4.85 19.03
CA GLU A 61 -17.40 -4.20 19.81
C GLU A 61 -17.84 -2.88 20.46
N PHE A 62 -18.59 -2.03 19.75
CA PHE A 62 -18.95 -0.68 20.21
C PHE A 62 -20.43 -0.51 20.56
N GLY A 63 -21.23 -1.57 20.41
CA GLY A 63 -22.64 -1.60 20.78
C GLY A 63 -23.62 -1.10 19.70
N PRO A 64 -24.93 -1.24 19.97
CA PRO A 64 -25.99 -1.03 18.97
C PRO A 64 -26.20 0.44 18.58
N GLY A 65 -25.95 1.39 19.49
CA GLY A 65 -26.11 2.82 19.24
C GLY A 65 -25.14 3.33 18.17
N PRO A 66 -23.82 3.20 18.39
CA PRO A 66 -22.81 3.57 17.40
C PRO A 66 -23.01 2.87 16.05
N ALA A 67 -23.34 1.57 16.04
CA ALA A 67 -23.59 0.84 14.80
C ALA A 67 -24.79 1.37 14.02
N ARG A 68 -25.89 1.71 14.71
CA ARG A 68 -27.08 2.31 14.09
C ARG A 68 -26.75 3.67 13.46
N TYR A 69 -25.97 4.49 14.15
CA TYR A 69 -25.49 5.76 13.60
C TYR A 69 -24.64 5.54 12.35
N ALA A 70 -23.65 4.65 12.43
CA ALA A 70 -22.75 4.37 11.32
C ALA A 70 -23.50 3.84 10.09
N ARG A 71 -24.41 2.87 10.27
CA ARG A 71 -25.26 2.34 9.18
C ARG A 71 -26.07 3.43 8.48
N ARG A 72 -26.68 4.35 9.23
CA ARG A 72 -27.47 5.46 8.67
C ARG A 72 -26.62 6.51 7.96
N THR A 73 -25.36 6.65 8.38
CA THR A 73 -24.48 7.74 7.90
C THR A 73 -23.52 7.27 6.82
N TYR A 74 -23.29 5.96 6.69
CA TYR A 74 -22.36 5.39 5.72
C TYR A 74 -22.63 5.85 4.27
N GLN A 75 -23.89 5.83 3.83
CA GLN A 75 -24.24 6.31 2.49
C GLN A 75 -23.97 7.82 2.30
N LYS A 76 -24.05 8.61 3.37
CA LYS A 76 -23.68 10.03 3.36
C LYS A 76 -22.16 10.21 3.31
N TRP A 77 -21.40 9.30 3.91
CA TRP A 77 -19.94 9.28 3.78
C TRP A 77 -19.51 8.88 2.37
N LYS A 78 -20.12 7.83 1.82
CA LYS A 78 -19.85 7.32 0.46
C LYS A 78 -20.13 8.37 -0.63
N SER A 79 -21.20 9.15 -0.46
CA SER A 79 -21.53 10.28 -1.35
C SER A 79 -20.75 11.57 -1.06
N GLY A 80 -19.88 11.59 -0.04
CA GLY A 80 -19.14 12.79 0.37
C GLY A 80 -19.99 13.89 1.03
N LYS A 81 -21.29 13.66 1.27
CA LYS A 81 -22.21 14.61 1.89
C LYS A 81 -21.82 14.97 3.33
N VAL A 82 -21.19 14.02 4.04
CA VAL A 82 -20.69 14.21 5.40
C VAL A 82 -19.37 13.46 5.53
N GLN A 83 -18.41 13.99 6.30
CA GLN A 83 -17.19 13.26 6.66
C GLN A 83 -17.39 12.51 7.98
N PRO A 84 -16.92 11.25 8.11
CA PRO A 84 -16.98 10.54 9.38
C PRO A 84 -16.16 11.29 10.44
N ALA A 85 -16.66 11.34 11.67
CA ALA A 85 -15.88 11.84 12.78
C ALA A 85 -14.62 10.97 12.95
N GLN A 86 -13.48 11.59 13.26
CA GLN A 86 -12.18 10.91 13.36
C GLN A 86 -12.24 9.64 14.21
N GLN A 87 -12.88 9.71 15.39
CA GLN A 87 -13.04 8.57 16.28
C GLN A 87 -13.83 7.42 15.64
N THR A 88 -14.89 7.72 14.87
CA THR A 88 -15.69 6.68 14.20
C THR A 88 -14.86 6.01 13.11
N TYR A 89 -14.09 6.80 12.37
CA TYR A 89 -13.22 6.30 11.33
C TYR A 89 -12.09 5.41 11.88
N GLU A 90 -11.40 5.85 12.94
CA GLU A 90 -10.35 5.07 13.60
C GLU A 90 -10.87 3.69 14.06
N ARG A 91 -12.09 3.63 14.60
CA ARG A 91 -12.71 2.36 14.99
C ARG A 91 -13.01 1.44 13.81
N PHE A 92 -13.42 1.98 12.65
CA PHE A 92 -13.60 1.17 11.45
C PHE A 92 -12.28 0.61 10.93
N LEU A 93 -11.21 1.42 10.98
CA LEU A 93 -9.90 0.98 10.54
C LEU A 93 -9.39 -0.24 11.31
N VAL A 94 -9.70 -0.36 12.61
CA VAL A 94 -9.29 -1.55 13.39
C VAL A 94 -9.78 -2.85 12.74
N HIS A 95 -11.00 -2.88 12.22
CA HIS A 95 -11.63 -4.10 11.69
C HIS A 95 -11.65 -4.20 10.18
N LEU A 96 -11.30 -3.13 9.46
CA LEU A 96 -11.35 -3.09 8.01
C LEU A 96 -10.67 -4.30 7.31
N PRO A 97 -9.54 -4.88 7.75
CA PRO A 97 -8.89 -5.98 7.03
C PRO A 97 -9.66 -7.29 7.13
N SER A 98 -10.48 -7.46 8.16
CA SER A 98 -11.29 -8.68 8.34
C SER A 98 -12.35 -8.83 7.24
N VAL A 99 -12.72 -7.73 6.59
CA VAL A 99 -13.70 -7.71 5.50
C VAL A 99 -13.10 -7.39 4.13
N MET A 100 -11.80 -7.07 4.07
CA MET A 100 -11.10 -6.81 2.82
C MET A 100 -10.73 -8.11 2.11
N SER A 101 -10.85 -8.11 0.77
CA SER A 101 -10.25 -9.16 -0.05
C SER A 101 -8.72 -9.12 0.04
N TYR A 102 -8.08 -10.23 -0.32
CA TYR A 102 -6.62 -10.30 -0.41
C TYR A 102 -6.06 -9.24 -1.37
N ASP A 103 -6.69 -9.06 -2.54
CA ASP A 103 -6.28 -8.07 -3.52
C ASP A 103 -6.32 -6.64 -2.96
N MET A 104 -7.37 -6.28 -2.22
CA MET A 104 -7.45 -4.97 -1.57
C MET A 104 -6.33 -4.77 -0.53
N LYS A 105 -5.96 -5.81 0.22
CA LYS A 105 -4.84 -5.76 1.18
C LYS A 105 -3.52 -5.52 0.45
N CYS A 106 -3.29 -6.24 -0.65
CA CYS A 106 -2.13 -6.08 -1.52
C CYS A 106 -2.06 -4.68 -2.13
N ASP A 107 -3.17 -4.12 -2.57
CA ASP A 107 -3.23 -2.77 -3.14
C ASP A 107 -2.91 -1.68 -2.11
N ILE A 108 -3.41 -1.83 -0.88
CA ILE A 108 -3.07 -0.94 0.22
C ILE A 108 -1.57 -1.04 0.52
N LEU A 109 -1.05 -2.26 0.66
CA LEU A 109 0.36 -2.47 0.91
C LEU A 109 1.23 -1.85 -0.20
N ARG A 110 0.87 -2.07 -1.48
CA ARG A 110 1.56 -1.46 -2.63
C ARG A 110 1.55 0.06 -2.56
N HIS A 111 0.41 0.65 -2.20
CA HIS A 111 0.30 2.10 -2.04
C HIS A 111 1.25 2.62 -0.96
N PHE A 112 1.25 2.02 0.23
CA PHE A 112 2.13 2.43 1.34
C PHE A 112 3.60 2.21 1.01
N MET A 113 3.97 1.09 0.38
CA MET A 113 5.36 0.88 -0.07
C MET A 113 5.79 1.94 -1.08
N LYS A 114 4.95 2.25 -2.07
CA LYS A 114 5.25 3.29 -3.07
C LYS A 114 5.34 4.69 -2.47
N GLU A 115 4.57 4.99 -1.44
CA GLU A 115 4.54 6.33 -0.84
C GLU A 115 5.68 6.54 0.17
N TYR A 116 5.98 5.53 0.98
CA TYR A 116 6.86 5.68 2.14
C TYR A 116 8.21 4.99 2.03
N SER A 117 8.43 4.10 1.06
CA SER A 117 9.76 3.55 0.83
C SER A 117 10.68 4.59 0.21
N ALA A 118 11.97 4.54 0.56
CA ALA A 118 12.98 5.43 0.04
C ALA A 118 13.09 5.30 -1.49
N LYS A 119 13.09 6.43 -2.20
CA LYS A 119 13.23 6.50 -3.65
C LYS A 119 14.57 7.09 -4.03
N ASP A 120 15.16 6.53 -5.09
CA ASP A 120 16.37 7.08 -5.68
C ASP A 120 16.05 7.73 -7.02
N ASP A 121 16.50 8.97 -7.21
CA ASP A 121 16.37 9.67 -8.47
C ASP A 121 17.75 9.77 -9.13
N TYR A 122 17.87 9.19 -10.32
CA TYR A 122 19.09 9.20 -11.11
C TYR A 122 18.91 10.09 -12.33
N HIS A 123 20.00 10.78 -12.69
CA HIS A 123 20.09 11.50 -13.94
C HIS A 123 21.34 11.04 -14.69
N ILE A 124 21.14 10.55 -15.92
CA ILE A 124 22.24 10.06 -16.74
C ILE A 124 22.06 10.51 -18.19
N SER A 125 23.17 10.83 -18.84
CA SER A 125 23.21 11.10 -20.27
C SER A 125 23.86 9.92 -20.99
N VAL A 126 23.17 9.45 -22.01
CA VAL A 126 23.57 8.29 -22.81
C VAL A 126 23.48 8.62 -24.30
N THR A 127 24.19 7.87 -25.10
CA THR A 127 24.11 7.82 -26.56
C THR A 127 23.42 6.54 -26.99
N ILE A 128 23.07 6.43 -28.27
CA ILE A 128 22.46 5.21 -28.82
C ILE A 128 23.41 4.01 -28.77
N ASP A 129 24.72 4.24 -28.69
CA ASP A 129 25.73 3.18 -28.72
C ASP A 129 26.09 2.65 -27.32
N ASP A 130 25.93 3.46 -26.26
CA ASP A 130 26.43 3.17 -24.91
C ASP A 130 25.33 3.11 -23.83
N TRP A 131 24.06 3.22 -24.23
CA TRP A 131 22.96 3.27 -23.27
C TRP A 131 22.85 1.97 -22.47
N GLU A 132 23.03 0.80 -23.09
CA GLU A 132 22.86 -0.49 -22.42
C GLU A 132 23.90 -0.68 -21.31
N GLU A 133 25.17 -0.37 -21.61
CA GLU A 133 26.27 -0.44 -20.64
C GLU A 133 26.04 0.51 -19.46
N LYS A 134 25.55 1.73 -19.73
CA LYS A 134 25.36 2.77 -18.71
C LYS A 134 24.08 2.62 -17.90
N LEU A 135 23.00 2.13 -18.52
CA LEU A 135 21.67 2.08 -17.91
C LEU A 135 21.45 0.78 -17.13
N THR A 136 21.93 -0.36 -17.66
CA THR A 136 21.69 -1.68 -17.06
C THR A 136 22.11 -1.76 -15.59
N PRO A 137 23.29 -1.25 -15.17
CA PRO A 137 23.69 -1.27 -13.75
C PRO A 137 22.74 -0.48 -12.85
N LEU A 138 22.28 0.69 -13.31
CA LEU A 138 21.36 1.55 -12.56
C LEU A 138 19.99 0.88 -12.42
N VAL A 139 19.48 0.27 -13.49
CA VAL A 139 18.19 -0.41 -13.41
C VAL A 139 18.27 -1.65 -12.52
N ASN A 140 19.34 -2.43 -12.61
CA ASN A 140 19.56 -3.57 -11.71
C ASN A 140 19.60 -3.11 -10.25
N GLN A 141 20.26 -2.00 -9.94
CA GLN A 141 20.28 -1.42 -8.60
C GLN A 141 18.86 -1.06 -8.11
N ILE A 142 18.02 -0.45 -8.95
CA ILE A 142 16.64 -0.10 -8.59
C ILE A 142 15.76 -1.35 -8.42
N ILE A 143 15.94 -2.38 -9.26
CA ILE A 143 15.22 -3.65 -9.16
C ILE A 143 15.60 -4.38 -7.87
N GLU A 144 16.89 -4.45 -7.54
CA GLU A 144 17.36 -5.06 -6.29
C GLU A 144 16.81 -4.32 -5.06
N LYS A 145 16.69 -3.00 -5.15
CA LYS A 145 16.05 -2.20 -4.10
C LYS A 145 14.60 -2.61 -3.86
N ALA A 146 13.88 -3.15 -4.84
CA ALA A 146 12.53 -3.66 -4.62
C ALA A 146 12.49 -4.82 -3.61
N TYR A 147 13.53 -5.65 -3.56
CA TYR A 147 13.60 -6.77 -2.62
C TYR A 147 13.98 -6.34 -1.20
N THR A 148 14.77 -5.27 -1.08
CA THR A 148 15.28 -4.77 0.21
C THR A 148 14.50 -3.57 0.75
N ALA A 149 13.56 -3.02 -0.03
CA ALA A 149 12.74 -1.90 0.39
C ALA A 149 11.90 -2.27 1.62
N GLU A 150 12.23 -1.63 2.74
CA GLU A 150 11.48 -1.72 3.99
C GLU A 150 10.58 -0.51 4.14
N LEU A 151 9.48 -0.73 4.87
CA LEU A 151 8.66 0.37 5.34
C LEU A 151 9.30 0.94 6.60
N PRO A 152 9.18 2.25 6.86
CA PRO A 152 9.54 2.81 8.15
C PRO A 152 8.82 2.05 9.27
N ILE A 153 9.51 1.80 10.39
CA ILE A 153 9.00 0.97 11.49
C ILE A 153 7.64 1.45 12.02
N GLU A 154 7.38 2.76 11.97
CA GLU A 154 6.11 3.35 12.36
C GLU A 154 4.98 2.99 11.40
N ILE A 155 5.26 2.81 10.11
CA ILE A 155 4.30 2.39 9.09
C ILE A 155 4.10 0.89 9.17
N GLU A 156 5.18 0.12 9.30
CA GLU A 156 5.10 -1.34 9.44
C GLU A 156 4.26 -1.74 10.66
N ARG A 157 4.53 -1.14 11.83
CA ARG A 157 3.74 -1.37 13.05
C ARG A 157 2.26 -1.04 12.84
N LYS A 158 1.97 -0.03 12.03
CA LYS A 158 0.61 0.38 11.66
C LYS A 158 0.05 -0.37 10.46
N LEU A 159 0.77 -1.26 9.82
CA LEU A 159 0.21 -2.17 8.82
C LEU A 159 0.17 -3.60 9.36
N ARG A 160 0.72 -3.85 10.55
CA ARG A 160 0.61 -5.13 11.24
C ARG A 160 -0.85 -5.58 11.42
N TRP A 161 -1.81 -4.65 11.58
CA TRP A 161 -3.24 -5.01 11.64
C TRP A 161 -3.81 -5.45 10.28
N LEU A 162 -3.21 -5.05 9.15
CA LEU A 162 -3.71 -5.34 7.80
C LEU A 162 -3.55 -6.83 7.41
N GLY A 163 -2.71 -7.60 8.12
CA GLY A 163 -2.55 -9.03 7.88
C GLY A 163 -2.40 -9.80 9.18
N ASP A 164 -3.38 -10.67 9.48
CA ASP A 164 -3.35 -11.66 10.57
C ASP A 164 -2.30 -12.76 10.30
N GLY A 165 -1.03 -12.38 10.12
CA GLY A 165 0.09 -13.29 9.82
C GLY A 165 0.50 -13.35 8.34
N ASP A 166 -0.42 -13.14 7.39
CA ASP A 166 -0.13 -13.27 5.95
C ASP A 166 0.61 -12.07 5.34
N MET A 167 0.85 -11.01 6.13
CA MET A 167 1.47 -9.77 5.63
C MET A 167 2.87 -10.01 5.06
N GLN A 168 3.65 -10.90 5.67
CA GLN A 168 5.00 -11.21 5.19
C GLN A 168 4.97 -11.91 3.83
N ALA A 169 4.01 -12.80 3.61
CA ALA A 169 3.81 -13.47 2.32
C ALA A 169 3.36 -12.45 1.26
N ALA A 170 2.42 -11.57 1.59
CA ALA A 170 1.95 -10.50 0.70
C ALA A 170 3.08 -9.52 0.34
N GLN A 171 3.92 -9.12 1.31
CA GLN A 171 5.11 -8.31 1.06
C GLN A 171 6.09 -9.00 0.11
N LYS A 172 6.39 -10.28 0.36
CA LYS A 172 7.32 -11.03 -0.49
C LYS A 172 6.80 -11.15 -1.93
N LEU A 173 5.52 -11.46 -2.10
CA LEU A 173 4.88 -11.56 -3.40
C LEU A 173 4.85 -10.21 -4.13
N LEU A 174 4.52 -9.14 -3.41
CA LEU A 174 4.51 -7.79 -3.96
C LEU A 174 5.90 -7.34 -4.43
N ARG A 175 6.94 -7.57 -3.62
CA ARG A 175 8.34 -7.27 -3.99
C ARG A 175 8.76 -8.03 -5.24
N ALA A 176 8.42 -9.31 -5.33
CA ALA A 176 8.69 -10.12 -6.52
C ALA A 176 7.95 -9.60 -7.77
N SER A 177 6.67 -9.21 -7.63
CA SER A 177 5.89 -8.59 -8.71
C SER A 177 6.53 -7.30 -9.20
N GLN A 178 6.91 -6.40 -8.29
CA GLN A 178 7.53 -5.11 -8.62
C GLN A 178 8.89 -5.28 -9.28
N ALA A 179 9.68 -6.27 -8.85
CA ALA A 179 10.94 -6.60 -9.51
C ALA A 179 10.72 -7.14 -10.93
N ALA A 180 9.70 -7.99 -11.13
CA ALA A 180 9.32 -8.48 -12.45
C ALA A 180 8.84 -7.35 -13.38
N GLU A 181 8.01 -6.43 -12.86
CA GLU A 181 7.59 -5.22 -13.58
C GLU A 181 8.80 -4.38 -14.01
N GLY A 182 9.79 -4.21 -13.13
CA GLY A 182 11.03 -3.51 -13.45
C GLY A 182 11.83 -4.18 -14.58
N LYS A 183 11.95 -5.51 -14.56
CA LYS A 183 12.61 -6.28 -15.63
C LYS A 183 11.89 -6.14 -16.96
N LEU A 184 10.55 -6.17 -16.95
CA LEU A 184 9.75 -6.00 -18.16
C LEU A 184 9.87 -4.57 -18.73
N ALA A 185 9.91 -3.55 -17.86
CA ALA A 185 10.17 -2.19 -18.29
C ALA A 185 11.53 -2.05 -18.99
N VAL A 186 12.56 -2.77 -18.53
CA VAL A 186 13.87 -2.79 -19.20
C VAL A 186 13.81 -3.46 -20.56
N SER A 187 13.12 -4.60 -20.71
CA SER A 187 13.03 -5.24 -22.02
C SER A 187 12.34 -4.35 -23.05
N MET A 188 11.35 -3.56 -22.63
CA MET A 188 10.66 -2.62 -23.51
C MET A 188 11.55 -1.44 -23.95
N LEU A 189 12.59 -1.10 -23.18
CA LEU A 189 13.53 -0.03 -23.54
C LEU A 189 14.33 -0.36 -24.81
N GLN A 190 14.63 -1.63 -25.07
CA GLN A 190 15.37 -2.02 -26.27
C GLN A 190 14.62 -1.57 -27.54
N ASP A 191 13.33 -1.86 -27.61
CA ASP A 191 12.45 -1.42 -28.70
C ASP A 191 12.36 0.11 -28.76
N GLU A 192 12.29 0.77 -27.60
CA GLU A 192 12.22 2.22 -27.51
C GLU A 192 13.49 2.91 -28.01
N PHE A 193 14.67 2.40 -27.65
CA PHE A 193 15.96 2.92 -28.13
C PHE A 193 16.16 2.66 -29.63
N ALA A 194 15.71 1.52 -30.14
CA ALA A 194 15.70 1.25 -31.58
C ALA A 194 14.83 2.27 -32.33
N ASN A 195 13.63 2.57 -31.80
CA ASN A 195 12.74 3.58 -32.34
C ASN A 195 13.38 4.98 -32.30
N ILE A 196 13.99 5.38 -31.18
CA ILE A 196 14.70 6.67 -31.06
C ILE A 196 15.88 6.75 -32.04
N GLY A 197 16.62 5.65 -32.22
CA GLY A 197 17.69 5.55 -33.21
C GLY A 197 17.18 5.84 -34.63
N SER A 198 16.04 5.26 -35.01
CA SER A 198 15.41 5.53 -36.31
C SER A 198 14.99 6.99 -36.48
N LEU A 199 14.50 7.64 -35.41
CA LEU A 199 14.15 9.07 -35.42
C LEU A 199 15.38 9.96 -35.58
N PHE A 200 16.52 9.61 -34.97
CA PHE A 200 17.76 10.36 -35.16
C PHE A 200 18.39 10.20 -36.54
N ALA A 201 18.06 9.12 -37.26
CA ALA A 201 18.48 8.94 -38.65
C ALA A 201 17.70 9.84 -39.63
N ALA A 202 16.49 10.27 -39.28
CA ALA A 202 15.71 11.20 -40.11
C ALA A 202 16.29 12.62 -40.06
N GLU A 203 16.42 13.27 -41.23
CA GLU A 203 16.97 14.62 -41.34
C GLU A 203 16.05 15.67 -40.68
N GLY A 204 16.67 16.66 -40.00
CA GLY A 204 15.96 17.82 -39.44
C GLY A 204 15.47 17.70 -38.00
N LEU A 205 15.66 16.55 -37.33
CA LEU A 205 15.26 16.38 -35.93
C LEU A 205 16.35 16.79 -34.93
N ARG A 206 15.93 17.24 -33.74
CA ARG A 206 16.85 17.64 -32.66
C ARG A 206 17.67 16.43 -32.20
N PRO A 207 19.01 16.57 -32.01
CA PRO A 207 19.90 15.46 -31.67
C PRO A 207 19.81 15.01 -30.20
N LYS A 208 18.74 15.39 -29.48
CA LYS A 208 18.56 15.13 -28.06
C LYS A 208 17.11 14.82 -27.73
N VAL A 209 16.90 13.71 -27.04
CA VAL A 209 15.61 13.27 -26.50
C VAL A 209 15.75 13.16 -24.98
N ARG A 210 14.72 13.62 -24.26
CA ARG A 210 14.58 13.37 -22.82
C ARG A 210 13.57 12.26 -22.60
N HIS A 211 13.96 11.26 -21.82
CA HIS A 211 13.08 10.15 -21.46
C HIS A 211 13.11 9.95 -19.93
N GLU A 212 11.99 9.52 -19.35
CA GLU A 212 11.85 9.34 -17.90
C GLU A 212 11.31 7.95 -17.60
N LEU A 213 12.14 7.11 -16.97
CA LEU A 213 11.77 5.79 -16.51
C LEU A 213 11.31 5.85 -15.08
N LYS A 214 10.07 5.40 -14.83
CA LYS A 214 9.46 5.38 -13.51
C LYS A 214 9.38 3.95 -13.00
N PHE A 215 10.13 3.67 -11.94
CA PHE A 215 10.07 2.42 -11.21
C PHE A 215 9.34 2.64 -9.87
N PRO A 216 8.89 1.55 -9.20
CA PRO A 216 8.29 1.66 -7.88
C PRO A 216 9.17 2.37 -6.83
N TYR A 217 10.50 2.17 -6.92
CA TYR A 217 11.48 2.66 -5.93
C TYR A 217 12.52 3.64 -6.49
N GLY A 218 12.27 4.19 -7.68
CA GLY A 218 13.18 5.18 -8.24
C GLY A 218 12.76 5.71 -9.59
N THR A 219 13.42 6.78 -10.00
CA THR A 219 13.23 7.41 -11.31
C THR A 219 14.57 7.53 -12.00
N ILE A 220 14.64 7.18 -13.28
CA ILE A 220 15.82 7.47 -14.10
C ILE A 220 15.44 8.47 -15.18
N LYS A 221 16.06 9.65 -15.13
CA LYS A 221 15.93 10.69 -16.15
C LYS A 221 17.07 10.56 -17.15
N LEU A 222 16.74 10.18 -18.37
CA LEU A 222 17.66 9.93 -19.46
C LEU A 222 17.74 11.16 -20.38
N ASP A 223 18.96 11.67 -20.56
CA ASP A 223 19.29 12.61 -21.63
C ASP A 223 19.98 11.82 -22.77
N ILE A 224 19.19 11.40 -23.76
CA ILE A 224 19.65 10.59 -24.90
C ILE A 224 20.14 11.52 -26.00
N LYS A 225 21.38 11.34 -26.47
CA LYS A 225 22.00 12.19 -27.49
C LYS A 225 22.44 11.38 -28.70
N ARG A 226 22.42 12.01 -29.87
CA ARG A 226 23.20 11.58 -31.03
C ARG A 226 24.68 11.80 -30.73
N ARG A 227 25.52 10.84 -31.10
CA ARG A 227 26.97 10.90 -30.92
C ARG A 227 27.59 12.10 -31.64
#